data_AF-A0A4R9EW44-F1
#
_entry.id   AF-A0A4R9EW44-F1
#
_cell.length_a   1.000
_cell.length_b   1.000
_cell.length_c   1.000
_cell.angle_alpha   90.00
_cell.angle_beta   90.00
_cell.angle_gamma   90.00
#
_symmetry.space_group_name_H-M   'P 1'
#
loop_
_entity.id
_entity.type
_entity.pdbx_description
1 polymer ?
#
loop_
_entity_poly.entity_id
_entity_poly.type
_entity_poly.pdbx_seq_one_letter_code
_entity_poly.pdbx_strand_id
1 'polypeptide(L)'
;MTKTVTLADAEQQLTAATATLDQLKAKILDQGPGTVTAEELGTAALAVEHARLAVGHAAKQAEDQTEQERQEHLHDFKADTFEKAGTVEGMLDAMQKVAEGTAYIVRFCAGRQQLVSNGINTLRREGVPQASEGAAEQHAGLAWSDASAFGGPALHADGRRIAGINAGLPIAAAVTRGCAEAGKPSGWLGPVLQVPQTGELADNPETWLRARY
;
A
#
# COMPACT_ATOMS: atom_id res chain seq x y z
N MET A 1 -0.51 -48.93 7.78
CA MET A 1 0.12 -47.65 8.18
C MET A 1 1.63 -47.84 8.08
N THR A 2 2.24 -47.31 7.03
CA THR A 2 3.69 -47.32 6.83
C THR A 2 4.27 -46.32 7.82
N LYS A 3 5.09 -46.78 8.78
CA LYS A 3 5.69 -45.90 9.78
C LYS A 3 6.72 -45.02 9.08
N THR A 4 6.47 -43.72 8.95
CA THR A 4 7.43 -42.78 8.37
C THR A 4 8.67 -42.76 9.24
N VAL A 5 9.80 -43.20 8.70
CA VAL A 5 11.10 -43.15 9.38
C VAL A 5 11.62 -41.73 9.24
N THR A 6 11.86 -41.03 10.35
CA THR A 6 12.45 -39.70 10.30
C THR A 6 13.95 -39.79 9.95
N LEU A 7 14.54 -38.70 9.47
CA LEU A 7 15.99 -38.67 9.20
C LEU A 7 16.80 -39.05 10.45
N ALA A 8 16.40 -38.53 11.62
CA ALA A 8 17.03 -38.85 12.90
C ALA A 8 16.92 -40.33 13.26
N ASP A 9 15.75 -40.96 13.03
CA ASP A 9 15.57 -42.40 13.26
C ASP A 9 16.45 -43.24 12.33
N ALA A 10 16.57 -42.83 11.05
CA ALA A 10 17.40 -43.52 10.07
C ALA A 10 18.90 -43.40 10.40
N GLU A 11 19.36 -42.23 10.82
CA GLU A 11 20.74 -41.99 11.26
C GLU A 11 21.09 -42.80 12.52
N GLN A 12 20.14 -42.89 13.46
CA GLN A 12 20.29 -43.72 14.66
C GLN A 12 20.40 -45.21 14.29
N GLN A 13 19.58 -45.69 13.35
CA GLN A 13 19.66 -47.06 12.85
C GLN A 13 20.98 -47.35 12.14
N LEU A 14 21.48 -46.41 11.33
CA LEU A 14 22.79 -46.53 10.68
C LEU A 14 23.92 -46.60 11.71
N THR A 15 23.86 -45.77 12.74
CA THR A 15 24.86 -45.76 13.83
C THR A 15 24.85 -47.09 14.57
N ALA A 16 23.68 -47.63 14.91
CA ALA A 16 23.54 -48.93 15.58
C ALA A 16 24.01 -50.10 14.71
N ALA A 17 23.67 -50.10 13.42
CA ALA A 17 24.11 -51.12 12.47
C ALA A 17 25.64 -51.08 12.27
N THR A 18 26.22 -49.89 12.17
CA THR A 18 27.68 -49.69 12.04
C THR A 18 28.40 -50.17 13.29
N ALA A 19 27.90 -49.80 14.48
CA ALA A 19 28.47 -50.25 15.75
C ALA A 19 28.44 -51.78 15.89
N THR A 20 27.37 -52.43 15.43
CA THR A 20 27.26 -53.90 15.43
C THR A 20 28.30 -54.53 14.51
N LEU A 21 28.46 -54.00 13.30
CA LEU A 21 29.47 -54.48 12.35
C LEU A 21 30.90 -54.28 12.89
N ASP A 22 31.18 -53.14 13.54
CA ASP A 22 32.48 -52.84 14.12
C ASP A 22 32.79 -53.71 15.34
N GLN A 23 31.80 -54.03 16.18
CA GLN A 23 31.94 -54.99 17.27
C GLN A 23 32.29 -56.39 16.74
N LEU A 24 31.66 -56.84 15.66
CA LEU A 24 31.97 -58.13 15.04
C LEU A 24 33.38 -58.14 14.45
N LYS A 25 33.81 -57.06 13.79
CA LYS A 25 35.19 -56.92 13.29
C LYS A 25 36.22 -56.91 14.43
N ALA A 26 35.97 -56.16 15.50
CA ALA A 26 36.83 -56.12 16.68
C ALA A 26 36.98 -57.51 17.31
N LYS A 27 35.88 -58.26 17.43
CA LYS A 27 35.90 -59.64 17.94
C LYS A 27 36.79 -60.56 17.09
N ILE A 28 36.74 -60.44 15.77
CA ILE A 28 37.62 -61.19 14.85
C ILE A 28 39.10 -60.82 15.07
N LEU A 29 39.39 -59.53 15.28
CA LEU A 29 40.75 -59.04 15.51
C LEU A 29 41.31 -59.48 16.87
N ASP A 30 40.50 -59.44 17.93
CA ASP A 30 40.94 -59.71 19.30
C ASP A 30 40.96 -61.21 19.65
N GLN A 31 40.02 -61.99 19.11
CA GLN A 31 39.81 -63.40 19.48
C GLN A 31 40.22 -64.38 18.36
N GLY A 32 40.52 -63.86 17.16
CA GLY A 32 41.04 -64.63 16.03
C GLY A 32 39.98 -65.11 15.01
N PRO A 33 40.44 -65.58 13.83
CA PRO A 33 39.56 -66.03 12.74
C PRO A 33 38.79 -67.30 13.15
N GLY A 34 37.45 -67.25 13.09
CA GLY A 34 36.54 -68.34 13.47
C GLY A 34 35.60 -68.02 14.65
N THR A 35 35.76 -66.86 15.29
CA THR A 35 34.94 -66.38 16.43
C THR A 35 33.63 -65.69 16.04
N VAL A 36 33.49 -65.39 14.75
CA VAL A 36 32.31 -64.83 14.09
C VAL A 36 32.11 -65.59 12.78
N THR A 37 30.86 -65.95 12.49
CA THR A 37 30.50 -66.65 11.26
C THR A 37 30.41 -65.69 10.07
N ALA A 38 30.62 -66.20 8.86
CA ALA A 38 30.45 -65.41 7.63
C ALA A 38 29.01 -64.92 7.46
N GLU A 39 28.03 -65.67 7.97
CA GLU A 39 26.62 -65.30 7.96
C GLU A 39 26.35 -64.09 8.87
N GLU A 40 26.83 -64.11 10.12
CA GLU A 40 26.71 -62.97 11.05
C GLU A 40 27.35 -61.70 10.48
N LEU A 41 28.54 -61.82 9.88
CA LEU A 41 29.22 -60.70 9.25
C LEU A 41 28.46 -60.19 8.02
N GLY A 42 27.94 -61.10 7.19
CA GLY A 42 27.14 -60.78 6.01
C GLY A 42 25.82 -60.10 6.36
N THR A 43 25.10 -60.58 7.38
CA THR A 43 23.87 -59.95 7.88
C THR A 43 24.15 -58.56 8.44
N ALA A 44 25.23 -58.38 9.20
CA ALA A 44 25.61 -57.07 9.73
C ALA A 44 26.01 -56.08 8.61
N ALA A 45 26.74 -56.54 7.59
CA ALA A 45 27.08 -55.72 6.43
C ALA A 45 25.82 -55.31 5.63
N LEU A 46 24.90 -56.24 5.38
CA LEU A 46 23.62 -55.98 4.73
C LEU A 46 22.78 -54.98 5.54
N ALA A 47 22.74 -55.12 6.87
CA ALA A 47 22.03 -54.21 7.75
C ALA A 47 22.58 -52.78 7.67
N VAL A 48 23.90 -52.60 7.54
CA VAL A 48 24.52 -51.28 7.30
C VAL A 48 24.11 -50.72 5.94
N GLU A 49 24.10 -51.52 4.88
CA GLU A 49 23.67 -51.04 3.55
C GLU A 49 22.19 -50.62 3.54
N HIS A 50 21.32 -51.43 4.14
CA HIS A 50 19.90 -51.09 4.27
C HIS A 50 19.70 -49.80 5.08
N ALA A 51 20.45 -49.62 6.18
CA ALA A 51 20.37 -48.40 6.97
C ALA A 51 20.89 -47.17 6.21
N ARG A 52 21.93 -47.31 5.39
CA ARG A 52 22.41 -46.22 4.50
C ARG A 52 21.34 -45.80 3.48
N LEU A 53 20.69 -46.77 2.85
CA LEU A 53 19.59 -46.50 1.90
C LEU A 53 18.40 -45.85 2.62
N ALA A 54 18.09 -46.28 3.84
CA ALA A 54 17.04 -45.66 4.66
C ALA A 54 17.33 -44.19 4.98
N VAL A 55 18.58 -43.85 5.32
CA VAL A 55 19.00 -42.45 5.51
C VAL A 55 18.83 -41.64 4.23
N GLY A 56 19.30 -42.15 3.09
CA GLY A 56 19.16 -41.47 1.80
C GLY A 56 17.69 -41.21 1.42
N HIS A 57 16.83 -42.20 1.64
CA HIS A 57 15.38 -42.05 1.42
C HIS A 57 14.75 -41.03 2.38
N ALA A 58 15.07 -41.10 3.67
CA ALA A 58 14.52 -40.19 4.67
C ALA A 58 14.94 -38.74 4.42
N ALA A 59 16.20 -38.51 4.02
CA ALA A 59 16.69 -37.19 3.63
C ALA A 59 15.92 -36.64 2.42
N LYS A 60 15.77 -37.46 1.37
CA LYS A 60 15.04 -37.04 0.17
C LYS A 60 13.56 -36.76 0.45
N GLN A 61 12.92 -37.59 1.26
CA GLN A 61 11.54 -37.38 1.67
C GLN A 61 11.37 -36.08 2.48
N ALA A 62 12.32 -35.74 3.36
CA ALA A 62 12.29 -34.49 4.11
C ALA A 62 12.47 -33.26 3.19
N GLU A 63 13.36 -33.34 2.20
CA GLU A 63 13.52 -32.30 1.18
C GLU A 63 12.24 -32.11 0.37
N ASP A 64 11.65 -33.21 -0.12
CA ASP A 64 10.43 -33.16 -0.94
C ASP A 64 9.24 -32.61 -0.15
N GLN A 65 9.11 -32.97 1.13
CA GLN A 65 8.10 -32.41 2.01
C GLN A 65 8.31 -30.91 2.23
N THR A 66 9.55 -30.47 2.47
CA THR A 66 9.87 -29.04 2.65
C THR A 66 9.55 -28.24 1.38
N GLU A 67 9.87 -28.78 0.22
CA GLU A 67 9.57 -28.14 -1.07
C GLU A 67 8.05 -28.07 -1.31
N GLN A 68 7.31 -29.12 -0.97
CA GLN A 68 5.86 -29.12 -1.06
C GLN A 68 5.23 -28.06 -0.13
N GLU A 69 5.64 -28.01 1.14
CA GLU A 69 5.18 -27.00 2.10
C GLU A 69 5.48 -25.57 1.60
N ARG A 70 6.67 -25.36 1.01
CA ARG A 70 7.03 -24.09 0.37
C ARG A 70 6.10 -23.74 -0.78
N GLN A 71 5.77 -24.70 -1.64
CA GLN A 71 4.86 -24.48 -2.77
C GLN A 71 3.43 -24.16 -2.32
N GLU A 72 2.94 -24.86 -1.29
CA GLU A 72 1.64 -24.58 -0.67
C GLU A 72 1.60 -23.16 -0.10
N HIS A 73 2.63 -22.76 0.68
CA HIS A 73 2.73 -21.40 1.20
C HIS A 73 2.79 -20.33 0.08
N LEU A 74 3.51 -20.58 -1.01
CA LEU A 74 3.57 -19.65 -2.15
C LEU A 74 2.23 -19.55 -2.88
N HIS A 75 1.49 -20.66 -2.99
CA HIS A 75 0.16 -20.66 -3.57
C HIS A 75 -0.82 -19.84 -2.72
N ASP A 76 -0.80 -20.02 -1.41
CA ASP A 76 -1.64 -19.27 -0.47
C ASP A 76 -1.28 -17.77 -0.48
N PHE A 77 0.02 -17.45 -0.48
CA PHE A 77 0.49 -16.07 -0.61
C PHE A 77 0.02 -15.43 -1.92
N LYS A 78 0.07 -16.17 -3.03
CA LYS A 78 -0.42 -15.69 -4.33
C LYS A 78 -1.92 -15.40 -4.27
N ALA A 79 -2.72 -16.31 -3.72
CA ALA A 79 -4.17 -16.11 -3.59
C ALA A 79 -4.50 -14.90 -2.70
N ASP A 80 -3.88 -14.80 -1.53
CA ASP A 80 -4.03 -13.68 -0.58
C ASP A 80 -3.63 -12.35 -1.21
N THR A 81 -2.55 -12.33 -2.01
CA THR A 81 -2.10 -11.13 -2.73
C THR A 81 -3.15 -10.67 -3.72
N PHE A 82 -3.73 -11.56 -4.53
CA PHE A 82 -4.75 -11.19 -5.50
C PHE A 82 -6.06 -10.74 -4.84
N GLU A 83 -6.43 -11.35 -3.73
CA GLU A 83 -7.60 -10.93 -2.96
C GLU A 83 -7.41 -9.51 -2.37
N LYS A 84 -6.23 -9.23 -1.80
CA LYS A 84 -5.93 -7.95 -1.15
C LYS A 84 -5.57 -6.81 -2.11
N ALA A 85 -5.08 -7.12 -3.31
CA ALA A 85 -4.67 -6.10 -4.29
C ALA A 85 -5.86 -5.29 -4.85
N GLY A 86 -7.10 -5.75 -4.64
CA GLY A 86 -8.30 -5.12 -5.20
C GLY A 86 -8.51 -5.45 -6.67
N THR A 87 -9.52 -4.82 -7.28
CA THR A 87 -9.92 -5.10 -8.67
C THR A 87 -9.70 -3.90 -9.59
N VAL A 88 -9.47 -4.17 -10.87
CA VAL A 88 -9.32 -3.12 -11.90
C VAL A 88 -10.61 -2.30 -12.00
N GLU A 89 -11.76 -2.96 -11.97
CA GLU A 89 -13.08 -2.33 -12.00
C GLU A 89 -13.30 -1.40 -10.82
N GLY A 90 -12.87 -1.82 -9.61
CA GLY A 90 -12.93 -0.98 -8.42
C GLY A 90 -12.07 0.28 -8.54
N MET A 91 -10.88 0.16 -9.12
CA MET A 91 -10.00 1.32 -9.36
C MET A 91 -10.58 2.26 -10.44
N LEU A 92 -11.15 1.72 -11.52
CA LEU A 92 -11.78 2.53 -12.57
C LEU A 92 -13.00 3.31 -12.05
N ASP A 93 -13.85 2.67 -11.23
CA ASP A 93 -14.98 3.34 -10.58
C ASP A 93 -14.50 4.46 -9.63
N ALA A 94 -13.45 4.21 -8.84
CA ALA A 94 -12.85 5.24 -8.00
C ALA A 94 -12.31 6.43 -8.82
N MET A 95 -11.64 6.17 -9.95
CA MET A 95 -11.18 7.22 -10.86
C MET A 95 -12.34 8.04 -11.43
N GLN A 96 -13.44 7.39 -11.81
CA GLN A 96 -14.64 8.07 -12.31
C GLN A 96 -15.26 8.99 -11.25
N LYS A 97 -15.38 8.53 -9.99
CA LYS A 97 -15.88 9.36 -8.88
C LYS A 97 -15.02 10.60 -8.62
N VAL A 98 -13.69 10.45 -8.69
CA VAL A 98 -12.77 11.60 -8.58
C VAL A 98 -12.96 12.58 -9.73
N ALA A 99 -13.11 12.09 -10.96
CA ALA A 99 -13.36 12.93 -12.12
C ALA A 99 -14.68 13.71 -12.01
N GLU A 100 -15.75 13.06 -11.57
CA GLU A 100 -17.06 13.67 -11.35
C GLU A 100 -17.04 14.73 -10.25
N GLY A 101 -16.43 14.42 -9.10
CA GLY A 101 -16.27 15.37 -8.00
C GLY A 101 -15.45 16.59 -8.41
N THR A 102 -14.35 16.37 -9.13
CA THR A 102 -13.53 17.46 -9.69
C THR A 102 -14.34 18.32 -10.66
N ALA A 103 -15.06 17.71 -11.59
CA ALA A 103 -15.90 18.42 -12.55
C ALA A 103 -16.99 19.25 -11.86
N TYR A 104 -17.61 18.72 -10.79
CA TYR A 104 -18.61 19.43 -10.01
C TYR A 104 -18.02 20.68 -9.33
N ILE A 105 -16.87 20.55 -8.65
CA ILE A 105 -16.19 21.67 -8.01
C ILE A 105 -15.82 22.75 -9.04
N VAL A 106 -15.27 22.34 -10.19
CA VAL A 106 -14.91 23.26 -11.27
C VAL A 106 -16.13 24.03 -11.77
N ARG A 107 -17.25 23.35 -12.06
CA ARG A 107 -18.49 24.01 -12.52
C ARG A 107 -19.03 25.00 -11.48
N PHE A 108 -19.02 24.61 -10.20
CA PHE A 108 -19.48 25.46 -9.11
C PHE A 108 -18.64 26.75 -8.99
N CYS A 109 -17.32 26.64 -9.18
CA CYS A 109 -16.41 27.79 -9.12
C CYS A 109 -16.42 28.65 -10.40
N ALA A 110 -16.60 28.03 -11.57
CA ALA A 110 -16.48 28.68 -12.88
C ALA A 110 -17.47 29.84 -13.06
N GLY A 111 -18.74 29.62 -12.70
CA GLY A 111 -19.77 30.66 -12.82
C GLY A 111 -19.44 31.91 -11.99
N ARG A 112 -18.93 31.72 -10.77
CA ARG A 112 -18.54 32.82 -9.88
C ARG A 112 -17.31 33.56 -10.40
N GLN A 113 -16.29 32.84 -10.89
CA GLN A 113 -15.11 33.47 -11.49
C GLN A 113 -15.47 34.33 -12.71
N GLN A 114 -16.36 33.83 -13.56
CA GLN A 114 -16.84 34.57 -14.73
C GLN A 114 -17.66 35.80 -14.30
N LEU A 115 -18.54 35.67 -13.31
CA LEU A 115 -19.33 36.77 -12.75
C LEU A 115 -18.42 37.88 -12.19
N VAL A 116 -17.43 37.52 -11.36
CA VAL A 116 -16.51 38.50 -10.76
C VAL A 116 -15.70 39.21 -11.86
N SER A 117 -15.15 38.46 -12.81
CA SER A 117 -14.38 39.04 -13.92
C SER A 117 -15.21 40.01 -14.77
N ASN A 118 -16.44 39.60 -15.15
CA ASN A 118 -17.34 40.44 -15.93
C ASN A 118 -17.82 41.67 -15.14
N GLY A 119 -18.11 41.50 -13.85
CA GLY A 119 -18.52 42.57 -12.96
C GLY A 119 -17.44 43.63 -12.82
N ILE A 120 -16.20 43.23 -12.58
CA ILE A 120 -15.06 44.15 -12.48
C ILE A 120 -14.82 44.90 -13.80
N ASN A 121 -14.86 44.20 -14.94
CA ASN A 121 -14.72 44.85 -16.26
C ASN A 121 -15.83 45.87 -16.51
N THR A 122 -17.06 45.56 -16.10
CA THR A 122 -18.19 46.48 -16.20
C THR A 122 -17.95 47.70 -15.33
N LEU A 123 -17.59 47.52 -14.05
CA LEU A 123 -17.29 48.64 -13.14
C LEU A 123 -16.17 49.55 -13.65
N ARG A 124 -15.10 48.98 -14.21
CA ARG A 124 -14.02 49.74 -14.85
C ARG A 124 -14.54 50.58 -16.02
N ARG A 125 -15.40 50.02 -16.87
CA ARG A 125 -15.99 50.74 -18.01
C ARG A 125 -16.89 51.88 -17.55
N GLU A 126 -17.64 51.69 -16.48
CA GLU A 126 -18.51 52.72 -15.89
C GLU A 126 -17.76 53.75 -15.02
N GLY A 127 -16.42 53.70 -14.98
CA GLY A 127 -15.59 54.69 -14.28
C GLY A 127 -15.53 54.54 -12.77
N VAL A 128 -15.91 53.38 -12.22
CA VAL A 128 -15.79 53.10 -10.78
C VAL A 128 -14.31 52.88 -10.44
N PRO A 129 -13.72 53.70 -9.56
CA PRO A 129 -12.32 53.58 -9.17
C PRO A 129 -12.08 52.31 -8.35
N GLN A 130 -10.84 51.83 -8.38
CA GLN A 130 -10.42 50.72 -7.54
C GLN A 130 -10.54 51.12 -6.06
N ALA A 131 -11.28 50.34 -5.29
CA ALA A 131 -11.62 50.64 -3.91
C ALA A 131 -11.97 49.34 -3.17
N SER A 132 -11.58 49.24 -1.89
CA SER A 132 -11.95 48.15 -0.99
C SER A 132 -13.30 48.42 -0.30
N GLU A 133 -13.76 47.46 0.51
CA GLU A 133 -14.92 47.59 1.40
C GLU A 133 -14.94 48.97 2.11
N GLY A 134 -16.09 49.65 2.06
CA GLY A 134 -16.32 50.94 2.73
C GLY A 134 -16.17 52.21 1.86
N ALA A 135 -15.54 52.13 0.69
CA ALA A 135 -15.37 53.30 -0.20
C ALA A 135 -16.45 53.40 -1.31
N ALA A 136 -17.50 52.57 -1.22
CA ALA A 136 -18.53 52.42 -2.25
C ALA A 136 -19.68 53.46 -2.18
N GLU A 137 -19.67 54.34 -1.17
CA GLU A 137 -20.74 55.33 -0.94
C GLU A 137 -20.92 56.31 -2.13
N GLN A 138 -19.88 56.49 -2.94
CA GLN A 138 -19.89 57.39 -4.10
C GLN A 138 -20.31 56.71 -5.41
N HIS A 139 -20.43 55.37 -5.43
CA HIS A 139 -20.66 54.57 -6.65
C HIS A 139 -21.78 53.54 -6.46
N ALA A 140 -22.91 53.99 -5.91
CA ALA A 140 -24.11 53.16 -5.72
C ALA A 140 -23.87 51.84 -4.96
N GLY A 141 -22.95 51.85 -3.97
CA GLY A 141 -22.64 50.67 -3.19
C GLY A 141 -21.72 49.65 -3.89
N LEU A 142 -21.20 49.97 -5.08
CA LEU A 142 -20.32 49.09 -5.86
C LEU A 142 -18.85 49.53 -5.78
N ALA A 143 -17.95 48.57 -5.63
CA ALA A 143 -16.50 48.78 -5.73
C ALA A 143 -15.80 47.52 -6.24
N TRP A 144 -14.52 47.63 -6.57
CA TRP A 144 -13.71 46.48 -6.98
C TRP A 144 -12.26 46.62 -6.52
N SER A 145 -11.62 45.47 -6.28
CA SER A 145 -10.22 45.40 -5.88
C SER A 145 -9.47 44.35 -6.71
N ASP A 146 -8.23 44.67 -7.13
CA ASP A 146 -7.36 43.72 -7.80
C ASP A 146 -6.94 42.54 -6.90
N ALA A 147 -6.32 41.54 -7.53
CA ALA A 147 -5.74 40.40 -6.84
C ALA A 147 -4.70 40.86 -5.81
N SER A 148 -4.77 40.28 -4.62
CA SER A 148 -3.72 40.39 -3.60
C SER A 148 -2.79 39.19 -3.69
N ALA A 149 -1.64 39.22 -2.99
CA ALA A 149 -0.67 38.13 -2.98
C ALA A 149 -1.25 36.75 -2.62
N PHE A 150 -2.40 36.71 -1.93
CA PHE A 150 -3.06 35.49 -1.46
C PHE A 150 -4.51 35.34 -1.93
N GLY A 151 -5.00 36.21 -2.81
CA GLY A 151 -6.41 36.22 -3.22
C GLY A 151 -6.63 36.77 -4.61
N GLY A 152 -7.64 36.22 -5.32
CA GLY A 152 -8.06 36.74 -6.62
C GLY A 152 -8.74 38.11 -6.52
N PRO A 153 -9.02 38.73 -7.67
CA PRO A 153 -9.76 39.99 -7.72
C PRO A 153 -11.15 39.81 -7.12
N ALA A 154 -11.72 40.90 -6.60
CA ALA A 154 -13.01 40.86 -5.90
C ALA A 154 -13.91 42.01 -6.33
N LEU A 155 -15.20 41.68 -6.44
CA LEU A 155 -16.31 42.61 -6.58
C LEU A 155 -16.82 42.95 -5.17
N HIS A 156 -17.15 44.19 -4.89
CA HIS A 156 -17.78 44.61 -3.65
C HIS A 156 -19.15 45.20 -3.96
N ALA A 157 -20.19 44.75 -3.26
CA ALA A 157 -21.56 45.23 -3.44
C ALA A 157 -22.23 45.38 -2.06
N ASP A 158 -22.73 46.58 -1.76
CA ASP A 158 -23.45 46.91 -0.52
C ASP A 158 -22.69 46.49 0.75
N GLY A 159 -21.38 46.75 0.76
CA GLY A 159 -20.50 46.42 1.88
C GLY A 159 -20.15 44.92 1.99
N ARG A 160 -20.42 44.11 0.95
CA ARG A 160 -20.05 42.70 0.89
C ARG A 160 -18.98 42.45 -0.16
N ARG A 161 -17.93 41.73 0.22
CA ARG A 161 -16.91 41.22 -0.70
C ARG A 161 -17.31 39.91 -1.38
N ILE A 162 -17.31 39.91 -2.70
CA ILE A 162 -17.57 38.78 -3.59
C ILE A 162 -16.27 38.45 -4.35
N ALA A 163 -15.52 37.47 -3.88
CA ALA A 163 -14.27 37.03 -4.50
C ALA A 163 -14.45 35.79 -5.37
N GLY A 164 -13.63 35.67 -6.42
CA GLY A 164 -13.52 34.41 -7.17
C GLY A 164 -12.92 33.29 -6.31
N ILE A 165 -13.37 32.06 -6.51
CA ILE A 165 -12.82 30.87 -5.87
C ILE A 165 -12.01 30.10 -6.91
N ASN A 166 -10.73 29.84 -6.63
CA ASN A 166 -9.90 28.99 -7.47
C ASN A 166 -10.25 27.53 -7.19
N ALA A 167 -10.79 26.81 -8.19
CA ALA A 167 -11.22 25.42 -8.05
C ALA A 167 -10.11 24.46 -7.59
N GLY A 168 -8.85 24.76 -7.92
CA GLY A 168 -7.71 23.94 -7.49
C GLY A 168 -7.55 23.86 -5.97
N LEU A 169 -7.94 24.92 -5.24
CA LEU A 169 -7.79 24.96 -3.79
C LEU A 169 -8.79 24.04 -3.06
N PRO A 170 -10.11 24.05 -3.36
CA PRO A 170 -11.03 23.03 -2.86
C PRO A 170 -10.69 21.61 -3.30
N ILE A 171 -10.19 21.39 -4.52
CA ILE A 171 -9.74 20.06 -4.97
C ILE A 171 -8.58 19.58 -4.08
N ALA A 172 -7.57 20.42 -3.87
CA ALA A 172 -6.44 20.08 -3.00
C ALA A 172 -6.87 19.78 -1.56
N ALA A 173 -7.82 20.55 -1.01
CA ALA A 173 -8.37 20.31 0.32
C ALA A 173 -9.16 18.98 0.40
N ALA A 174 -9.99 18.68 -0.60
CA ALA A 174 -10.72 17.41 -0.66
C ALA A 174 -9.77 16.21 -0.73
N VAL A 175 -8.71 16.31 -1.53
CA VAL A 175 -7.67 15.26 -1.62
C VAL A 175 -6.92 15.11 -0.28
N THR A 176 -6.56 16.21 0.37
CA THR A 176 -5.88 16.18 1.68
C THR A 176 -6.74 15.49 2.74
N ARG A 177 -8.03 15.85 2.81
CA ARG A 177 -8.99 15.24 3.72
C ARG A 177 -9.19 13.75 3.41
N GLY A 178 -9.33 13.38 2.14
CA GLY A 178 -9.44 11.98 1.73
C GLY A 178 -8.23 11.13 2.13
N CYS A 179 -7.01 11.69 2.05
CA CYS A 179 -5.82 11.02 2.56
C CYS A 179 -5.90 10.80 4.09
N ALA A 180 -6.29 11.83 4.85
CA ALA A 180 -6.44 11.75 6.29
C ALA A 180 -7.50 10.71 6.71
N GLU A 181 -8.65 10.67 6.04
CA GLU A 181 -9.71 9.68 6.26
C GLU A 181 -9.23 8.24 5.96
N ALA A 182 -8.32 8.06 4.99
CA ALA A 182 -7.66 6.79 4.71
C ALA A 182 -6.46 6.50 5.65
N GLY A 183 -6.17 7.37 6.62
CA GLY A 183 -5.02 7.25 7.52
C GLY A 183 -3.67 7.38 6.83
N LYS A 184 -3.62 8.06 5.68
CA LYS A 184 -2.41 8.29 4.88
C LYS A 184 -2.01 9.77 4.89
N PRO A 185 -0.70 10.10 4.95
CA PRO A 185 -0.26 11.47 4.75
C PRO A 185 -0.42 11.87 3.28
N SER A 186 -0.66 13.16 2.99
CA SER A 186 -0.76 13.68 1.63
C SER A 186 0.49 13.43 0.77
N GLY A 187 1.66 13.26 1.40
CA GLY A 187 2.90 12.85 0.74
C GLY A 187 2.84 11.48 0.06
N TRP A 188 1.84 10.65 0.38
CA TRP A 188 1.61 9.35 -0.27
C TRP A 188 1.20 9.47 -1.74
N LEU A 189 0.81 10.68 -2.18
CA LEU A 189 0.45 11.00 -3.57
C LEU A 189 1.67 11.42 -4.42
N GLY A 190 2.84 11.59 -3.81
CA GLY A 190 4.07 11.93 -4.49
C GLY A 190 4.65 10.75 -5.30
N PRO A 191 5.49 11.01 -6.32
CA PRO A 191 5.93 12.34 -6.77
C PRO A 191 4.95 13.02 -7.74
N VAL A 192 3.89 12.34 -8.16
CA VAL A 192 3.04 12.78 -9.28
C VAL A 192 2.15 13.96 -8.89
N LEU A 193 1.58 13.94 -7.68
CA LEU A 193 0.69 15.00 -7.22
C LEU A 193 1.25 15.65 -5.95
N GLN A 194 1.60 16.94 -6.06
CA GLN A 194 1.93 17.77 -4.91
C GLN A 194 0.69 18.57 -4.50
N VAL A 195 0.12 18.22 -3.36
CA VAL A 195 -1.05 18.89 -2.81
C VAL A 195 -0.58 20.00 -1.87
N PRO A 196 -0.89 21.29 -2.12
CA PRO A 196 -0.57 22.38 -1.20
C PRO A 196 -1.20 22.13 0.16
N GLN A 197 -0.55 22.56 1.25
CA GLN A 197 -1.16 22.50 2.58
C GLN A 197 -2.33 23.49 2.65
N THR A 198 -3.55 22.97 2.63
CA THR A 198 -4.81 23.74 2.66
C THR A 198 -5.54 23.62 4.01
N GLY A 199 -4.78 23.50 5.10
CA GLY A 199 -5.25 23.10 6.44
C GLY A 199 -6.63 23.64 6.83
N GLU A 200 -6.83 24.96 6.83
CA GLU A 200 -8.13 25.56 7.23
C GLU A 200 -9.31 25.12 6.36
N LEU A 201 -9.15 25.03 5.04
CA LEU A 201 -10.21 24.58 4.11
C LEU A 201 -10.42 23.07 4.19
N ALA A 202 -9.37 22.30 4.44
CA ALA A 202 -9.46 20.85 4.62
C ALA A 202 -10.17 20.49 5.94
N ASP A 203 -9.85 21.21 7.01
CA ASP A 203 -10.34 20.95 8.37
C ASP A 203 -11.73 21.56 8.63
N ASN A 204 -12.01 22.76 8.11
CA ASN A 204 -13.27 23.47 8.33
C ASN A 204 -13.79 24.18 7.04
N PRO A 205 -14.29 23.40 6.06
CA PRO A 205 -14.69 23.93 4.76
C PRO A 205 -15.86 24.91 4.83
N GLU A 206 -16.79 24.71 5.77
CA GLU A 206 -17.96 25.58 5.91
C GLU A 206 -17.57 27.00 6.32
N THR A 207 -16.73 27.13 7.36
CA THR A 207 -16.28 28.44 7.86
C THR A 207 -15.49 29.19 6.78
N TRP A 208 -14.59 28.48 6.09
CA TRP A 208 -13.79 29.04 5.00
C TRP A 208 -14.64 29.53 3.82
N LEU A 209 -15.68 28.77 3.46
CA LEU A 209 -16.62 29.14 2.39
C LEU A 209 -17.47 30.34 2.80
N ARG A 210 -18.04 30.34 4.02
CA ARG A 210 -18.84 31.47 4.53
C ARG A 210 -18.05 32.78 4.59
N ALA A 211 -16.75 32.74 4.85
CA ALA A 211 -15.91 33.94 4.82
C ALA A 211 -15.70 34.55 3.42
N ARG A 212 -16.10 33.83 2.36
CA ARG A 212 -15.89 34.22 0.95
C ARG A 212 -17.19 34.41 0.17
N TYR A 213 -18.34 34.16 0.79
CA TYR A 213 -19.69 34.25 0.21
C TYR A 213 -20.49 35.37 0.87
#